data_AF-A0A0K0GQJ5-F1
#
_entry.id   AF-A0A0K0GQJ5-F1
#
_cell.length_a   1.000
_cell.length_b   1.000
_cell.length_c   1.000
_cell.angle_alpha   90.00
_cell.angle_beta   90.00
_cell.angle_gamma   90.00
#
_symmetry.space_group_name_H-M   'P 1'
#
loop_
_entity.id
_entity.type
_entity.pdbx_description
1 polymer ?
#
loop_
_entity_poly.entity_id
_entity_poly.type
_entity_poly.pdbx_seq_one_letter_code
_entity_poly.pdbx_strand_id
1 'polypeptide(L)'
;MLCGQFAKSDTLISVAGTVLPRIGFRQDEIFTRFGMMLDDLFTSYARREGKSKWINKELFCAKKLDIVDAMFDYRANFIFIHRHGFDVALSGYNRFIKRDGFAVGSRSGFSLESFLDEWISNNEAILDFARRVGDRCLTLRYQDLVETPDKAGRQIFSFLGEKWPDAGFSGLRDFRWKGYMGDNKIFSRGSDPEAVGAPSEWKRWPAGVLHSLGRRANGTLMRLGYDVVKSV
;
A
#
# COMPACT_ATOMS: atom_id res chain seq x y z
N MET A 1 -7.84 -4.94 3.43
CA MET A 1 -8.81 -3.89 3.84
C MET A 1 -9.30 -4.08 5.27
N LEU A 2 -9.52 -5.31 5.74
CA LEU A 2 -10.17 -5.54 7.03
C LEU A 2 -9.31 -5.06 8.21
N CYS A 3 -8.04 -5.45 8.29
CA CYS A 3 -7.14 -5.07 9.38
C CYS A 3 -7.01 -3.54 9.49
N GLY A 4 -6.85 -2.86 8.34
CA GLY A 4 -6.75 -1.41 8.30
C GLY A 4 -8.03 -0.69 8.74
N GLN A 5 -9.22 -1.26 8.49
CA GLN A 5 -10.48 -0.66 8.95
C GLN A 5 -10.63 -0.76 10.47
N PHE A 6 -10.28 -1.91 11.07
CA PHE A 6 -10.26 -2.04 12.53
C PHE A 6 -9.29 -1.05 13.18
N ALA A 7 -8.08 -0.92 12.64
CA ALA A 7 -7.09 0.04 13.12
C ALA A 7 -7.51 1.51 13.01
N LYS A 8 -8.52 1.82 12.19
CA LYS A 8 -9.07 3.17 12.01
C LYS A 8 -10.37 3.43 12.77
N SER A 9 -10.92 2.43 13.45
CA SER A 9 -12.24 2.57 14.07
C SER A 9 -12.15 3.33 15.39
N ASP A 10 -12.42 4.64 15.35
CA ASP A 10 -12.46 5.49 16.54
C ASP A 10 -13.50 5.01 17.55
N THR A 11 -14.63 4.47 17.06
CA THR A 11 -15.66 3.86 17.91
C THR A 11 -15.11 2.68 18.71
N LEU A 12 -14.37 1.77 18.07
CA LEU A 12 -13.77 0.62 18.78
C LEU A 12 -12.75 1.10 19.82
N ILE A 13 -11.92 2.07 19.46
CA ILE A 13 -10.91 2.64 20.36
C ILE A 13 -11.58 3.29 21.58
N SER A 14 -12.64 4.07 21.35
CA SER A 14 -13.39 4.79 22.38
C SER A 14 -14.15 3.86 23.32
N VAL A 15 -14.87 2.87 22.77
CA VAL A 15 -15.61 1.88 23.56
C VAL A 15 -14.65 1.03 24.38
N ALA A 16 -13.53 0.58 23.78
CA ALA A 16 -12.52 -0.18 24.50
C ALA A 16 -11.93 0.63 25.67
N GLY A 17 -11.60 1.90 25.44
CA GLY A 17 -11.06 2.79 26.49
C GLY A 17 -12.02 3.06 27.63
N THR A 18 -13.32 2.98 27.40
CA THR A 18 -14.34 3.22 28.43
C THR A 18 -14.70 1.95 29.20
N VAL A 19 -14.83 0.82 28.50
CA VAL A 19 -15.34 -0.44 29.06
C VAL A 19 -14.23 -1.29 29.64
N LEU A 20 -13.13 -1.52 28.91
CA LEU A 20 -12.10 -2.48 29.31
C LEU A 20 -11.46 -2.17 30.67
N PRO A 21 -11.09 -0.91 30.99
CA PRO A 21 -10.51 -0.61 32.30
C PRO A 21 -11.48 -0.91 33.46
N ARG A 22 -12.79 -0.79 33.24
CA ARG A 22 -13.82 -1.05 34.28
C ARG A 22 -13.98 -2.52 34.60
N ILE A 23 -13.56 -3.41 33.70
CA ILE A 23 -13.59 -4.86 33.87
C ILE A 23 -12.18 -5.46 34.02
N GLY A 24 -11.18 -4.62 34.30
CA GLY A 24 -9.82 -5.05 34.66
C GLY A 24 -8.86 -5.30 33.49
N PHE A 25 -9.20 -4.91 32.27
CA PHE A 25 -8.35 -5.04 31.10
C PHE A 25 -7.75 -3.71 30.67
N ARG A 26 -6.56 -3.72 30.07
CA ARG A 26 -5.98 -2.54 29.43
C ARG A 26 -6.70 -2.23 28.12
N GLN A 27 -6.75 -0.96 27.74
CA GLN A 27 -7.40 -0.54 26.50
C GLN A 27 -6.79 -1.17 25.25
N ASP A 28 -5.46 -1.33 25.21
CA ASP A 28 -4.73 -1.85 24.06
C ASP A 28 -4.92 -3.34 23.82
N GLU A 29 -5.36 -4.11 24.84
CA GLU A 29 -5.65 -5.54 24.69
C GLU A 29 -6.74 -5.82 23.64
N ILE A 30 -7.60 -4.84 23.35
CA ILE A 30 -8.62 -4.96 22.30
C ILE A 30 -7.99 -5.24 20.93
N PHE A 31 -6.84 -4.63 20.64
CA PHE A 31 -6.17 -4.76 19.36
C PHE A 31 -5.63 -6.17 19.16
N THR A 32 -4.98 -6.72 20.19
CA THR A 32 -4.49 -8.10 20.16
C THR A 32 -5.65 -9.09 20.01
N ARG A 33 -6.79 -8.88 20.69
CA ARG A 33 -7.98 -9.73 20.55
C ARG A 33 -8.55 -9.69 19.14
N PHE A 34 -8.65 -8.51 18.52
CA PHE A 34 -9.06 -8.40 17.12
C PHE A 34 -8.04 -9.00 16.17
N GLY A 35 -6.75 -8.83 16.41
CA GLY A 35 -5.70 -9.46 15.63
C GLY A 35 -5.78 -10.98 15.66
N MET A 36 -6.00 -11.58 16.83
CA MET A 36 -6.22 -13.03 16.97
C MET A 36 -7.44 -13.51 16.18
N MET A 37 -8.57 -12.80 16.27
CA MET A 37 -9.77 -13.12 15.50
C MET A 37 -9.51 -13.04 13.99
N LEU A 38 -8.84 -11.99 13.53
CA LEU A 38 -8.53 -11.80 12.11
C LEU A 38 -7.54 -12.85 11.60
N ASP A 39 -6.51 -13.16 12.39
CA ASP A 39 -5.53 -14.20 12.08
C ASP A 39 -6.19 -15.58 11.96
N ASP A 40 -7.10 -15.92 12.88
CA ASP A 40 -7.86 -17.17 12.81
C ASP A 40 -8.71 -17.26 11.53
N LEU A 41 -9.43 -16.19 11.19
CA LEU A 41 -10.26 -16.14 9.98
C LEU A 41 -9.41 -16.28 8.70
N PHE A 42 -8.32 -15.52 8.59
CA PHE A 42 -7.47 -15.55 7.39
C PHE A 42 -6.65 -16.84 7.30
N THR A 43 -6.18 -17.39 8.42
CA THR A 43 -5.51 -18.68 8.47
C THR A 43 -6.45 -19.80 8.09
N SER A 44 -7.68 -19.80 8.60
CA SER A 44 -8.71 -20.77 8.21
C SER A 44 -9.03 -20.69 6.72
N TYR A 45 -9.13 -19.48 6.17
CA TYR A 45 -9.32 -19.28 4.73
C TYR A 45 -8.12 -19.79 3.92
N ALA A 46 -6.89 -19.43 4.31
CA ALA A 46 -5.67 -19.89 3.64
C ALA A 46 -5.58 -21.42 3.60
N ARG A 47 -5.87 -22.10 4.72
CA ARG A 47 -5.89 -23.56 4.80
C ARG A 47 -6.92 -24.20 3.87
N ARG A 48 -8.12 -23.62 3.75
CA ARG A 48 -9.15 -24.08 2.79
C ARG A 48 -8.69 -23.97 1.33
N GLU A 49 -7.83 -23.00 1.04
CA GLU A 49 -7.20 -22.82 -0.27
C GLU A 49 -5.88 -23.60 -0.44
N GLY A 50 -5.54 -24.47 0.53
CA GLY A 50 -4.30 -25.25 0.51
C GLY A 50 -3.03 -24.41 0.71
N LYS A 51 -3.14 -23.25 1.35
CA LYS A 51 -2.03 -22.32 1.64
C LYS A 51 -1.66 -22.34 3.12
N SER A 52 -0.37 -22.22 3.42
CA SER A 52 0.19 -22.19 4.77
C SER A 52 0.28 -20.79 5.38
N LYS A 53 0.26 -19.75 4.54
CA LYS A 53 0.37 -18.34 4.92
C LYS A 53 -0.75 -17.55 4.26
N TRP A 54 -1.17 -16.47 4.92
CA TRP A 54 -2.08 -15.47 4.35
C TRP A 54 -1.35 -14.14 4.17
N ILE A 55 -1.80 -13.35 3.18
CA ILE A 55 -1.31 -11.99 2.92
C ILE A 55 -2.54 -11.10 2.81
N ASN A 56 -2.51 -9.94 3.48
CA ASN A 56 -3.55 -8.93 3.36
C ASN A 56 -2.96 -7.65 2.78
N LYS A 57 -3.55 -7.18 1.68
CA LYS A 57 -3.16 -5.92 1.04
C LYS A 57 -3.98 -4.78 1.63
N GLU A 58 -3.30 -3.79 2.19
CA GLU A 58 -3.89 -2.57 2.74
C GLU A 58 -3.43 -1.33 1.94
N LEU A 59 -4.37 -0.45 1.59
CA LEU A 59 -4.08 0.78 0.81
C LEU A 59 -4.22 2.07 1.64
N PHE A 60 -5.00 2.03 2.72
CA PHE A 60 -5.46 3.24 3.42
C PHE A 60 -5.28 3.13 4.94
N CYS A 61 -4.09 2.72 5.37
CA CYS A 61 -3.75 2.61 6.79
C CYS A 61 -2.29 3.00 7.11
N ALA A 62 -1.60 3.72 6.21
CA ALA A 62 -0.20 4.12 6.38
C ALA A 62 0.09 4.75 7.75
N LYS A 63 -0.79 5.66 8.19
CA LYS A 63 -0.70 6.39 9.46
C LYS A 63 -1.15 5.57 10.69
N LYS A 64 -1.54 4.30 10.50
CA LYS A 64 -2.06 3.40 11.53
C LYS A 64 -1.31 2.07 11.56
N LEU A 65 -0.16 1.97 10.89
CA LEU A 65 0.60 0.73 10.83
C LEU A 65 1.11 0.27 12.20
N ASP A 66 1.40 1.18 13.14
CA ASP A 66 1.78 0.79 14.50
C ASP A 66 0.65 0.05 15.23
N ILE A 67 -0.61 0.46 15.00
CA ILE A 67 -1.78 -0.25 15.53
C ILE A 67 -1.90 -1.63 14.88
N VAL A 68 -1.73 -1.71 13.55
CA VAL A 68 -1.76 -2.99 12.84
C VAL A 68 -0.65 -3.92 13.34
N ASP A 69 0.56 -3.41 13.59
CA ASP A 69 1.67 -4.20 14.12
C ASP A 69 1.36 -4.72 15.53
N ALA A 70 0.82 -3.86 16.40
CA ALA A 70 0.38 -4.25 17.74
C ALA A 70 -0.77 -5.28 17.73
N MET A 71 -1.71 -5.18 16.78
CA MET A 71 -2.78 -6.17 16.63
C MET A 71 -2.22 -7.58 16.44
N PHE A 72 -1.13 -7.72 15.70
CA PHE A 72 -0.48 -9.01 15.44
C PHE A 72 0.73 -9.27 16.33
N ASP A 73 0.74 -8.65 17.53
CA ASP A 73 1.76 -8.85 18.56
C ASP A 73 3.19 -8.61 18.04
N TYR A 74 3.35 -7.64 17.13
CA TYR A 74 4.64 -7.27 16.51
C TYR A 74 5.33 -8.41 15.74
N ARG A 75 4.57 -9.43 15.32
CA ARG A 75 5.07 -10.60 14.56
C ARG A 75 4.83 -10.51 13.05
N ALA A 76 4.07 -9.52 12.60
CA ALA A 76 3.77 -9.36 11.18
C ALA A 76 5.01 -8.91 10.40
N ASN A 77 5.13 -9.42 9.18
CA ASN A 77 6.06 -8.91 8.16
C ASN A 77 5.31 -7.97 7.22
N PHE A 78 5.99 -6.90 6.80
CA PHE A 78 5.44 -5.84 5.95
C PHE A 78 6.20 -5.79 4.63
N ILE A 79 5.47 -5.66 3.53
CA ILE A 79 6.05 -5.40 2.22
C ILE A 79 5.51 -4.04 1.77
N PHE A 80 6.39 -3.04 1.75
CA PHE A 80 6.06 -1.69 1.32
C PHE A 80 6.49 -1.49 -0.14
N ILE A 81 5.49 -1.45 -1.03
CA ILE A 81 5.69 -1.15 -2.44
C ILE A 81 5.42 0.34 -2.66
N HIS A 82 6.42 1.09 -3.12
CA HIS A 82 6.29 2.51 -3.43
C HIS A 82 6.48 2.76 -4.94
N ARG A 83 5.75 3.73 -5.47
CA ARG A 83 5.86 4.19 -6.86
C ARG A 83 6.15 5.68 -6.86
N HIS A 84 6.82 6.16 -7.91
CA HIS A 84 7.10 7.58 -8.14
C HIS A 84 5.85 8.44 -7.93
N GLY A 85 5.97 9.49 -7.10
CA GLY A 85 4.82 10.26 -6.62
C GLY A 85 4.00 10.91 -7.72
N PHE A 86 4.62 11.35 -8.80
CA PHE A 86 3.90 12.00 -9.90
C PHE A 86 3.07 10.99 -10.71
N ASP A 87 3.55 9.75 -10.86
CA ASP A 87 2.78 8.68 -11.50
C ASP A 87 1.57 8.28 -10.63
N VAL A 88 1.76 8.25 -9.31
CA VAL A 88 0.66 7.97 -8.37
C VAL A 88 -0.38 9.09 -8.40
N ALA A 89 0.06 10.34 -8.32
CA ALA A 89 -0.82 11.51 -8.34
C ALA A 89 -1.63 11.58 -9.63
N LEU A 90 -0.98 11.40 -10.79
CA LEU A 90 -1.66 11.35 -12.08
C LEU A 90 -2.63 10.17 -12.18
N SER A 91 -2.26 8.98 -11.68
CA SER A 91 -3.13 7.82 -11.68
C SER A 91 -4.37 8.03 -10.79
N GLY A 92 -4.20 8.66 -9.62
CA GLY A 92 -5.30 9.04 -8.73
C GLY A 92 -6.24 10.04 -9.38
N TYR A 93 -5.68 11.12 -9.94
CA TYR A 93 -6.42 12.15 -10.65
C TYR A 93 -7.24 11.59 -11.82
N ASN A 94 -6.60 10.82 -12.71
CA ASN A 94 -7.28 10.21 -13.85
C ASN A 94 -8.37 9.21 -13.40
N ARG A 95 -8.16 8.50 -12.29
CA ARG A 95 -9.13 7.51 -11.79
C ARG A 95 -10.36 8.15 -11.18
N PHE A 96 -10.18 9.08 -10.24
CA PHE A 96 -11.27 9.54 -9.39
C PHE A 96 -11.92 10.83 -9.91
N ILE A 97 -11.20 11.60 -10.73
CA ILE A 97 -11.70 12.87 -11.26
C ILE A 97 -12.13 12.72 -12.72
N LYS A 98 -11.28 12.15 -13.59
CA LYS A 98 -11.64 12.01 -15.01
C LYS A 98 -12.66 10.91 -15.30
N ARG A 99 -12.62 9.77 -14.60
CA ARG A 99 -13.48 8.61 -14.91
C ARG A 99 -14.88 8.71 -14.31
N ASP A 100 -14.98 9.21 -13.09
CA ASP A 100 -16.25 9.19 -12.34
C ASP A 100 -17.03 10.53 -12.49
N GLY A 101 -16.61 11.39 -13.42
CA GLY A 101 -17.41 12.53 -13.91
C GLY A 101 -17.71 13.63 -12.90
N PHE A 102 -17.08 13.63 -11.72
CA PHE A 102 -17.20 14.74 -10.77
C PHE A 102 -16.46 15.96 -11.33
N ALA A 103 -17.18 16.77 -12.12
CA ALA A 103 -16.79 18.12 -12.43
C ALA A 103 -16.91 18.93 -11.14
N VAL A 104 -15.79 19.25 -10.51
CA VAL A 104 -15.81 20.25 -9.44
C VAL A 104 -14.86 21.35 -9.84
N GLY A 105 -15.42 22.56 -9.89
CA GLY A 105 -14.64 23.80 -9.99
C GLY A 105 -13.55 23.85 -8.92
N SER A 106 -12.73 24.88 -8.98
CA SER A 106 -11.52 25.14 -8.19
C SER A 106 -11.61 25.08 -6.65
N ARG A 107 -12.69 24.51 -6.08
CA ARG A 107 -12.98 24.36 -4.65
C ARG A 107 -13.12 22.91 -4.16
N SER A 108 -12.97 21.87 -4.99
CA SER A 108 -12.82 20.50 -4.42
C SER A 108 -11.37 20.23 -4.03
N GLY A 109 -11.14 19.68 -2.84
CA GLY A 109 -9.83 19.20 -2.39
C GLY A 109 -9.30 17.97 -3.14
N PHE A 110 -9.68 17.80 -4.41
CA PHE A 110 -9.25 16.72 -5.29
C PHE A 110 -8.52 17.28 -6.51
N SER A 111 -7.31 17.77 -6.29
CA SER A 111 -6.39 18.19 -7.34
C SER A 111 -5.21 17.22 -7.47
N LEU A 112 -4.39 17.40 -8.50
CA LEU A 112 -3.13 16.67 -8.65
C LEU A 112 -2.21 16.89 -7.43
N GLU A 113 -2.18 18.12 -6.91
CA GLU A 113 -1.50 18.49 -5.67
C GLU A 113 -2.05 17.70 -4.48
N SER A 114 -3.38 17.58 -4.33
CA SER A 114 -3.97 16.84 -3.21
C SER A 114 -3.58 15.36 -3.22
N PHE A 115 -3.56 14.72 -4.39
CA PHE A 115 -3.07 13.34 -4.50
C PHE A 115 -1.56 13.23 -4.24
N LEU A 116 -0.78 14.22 -4.63
CA LEU A 116 0.65 14.26 -4.35
C LEU A 116 0.94 14.48 -2.86
N ASP A 117 0.22 15.38 -2.21
CA ASP A 117 0.33 15.68 -0.78
C ASP A 117 -0.06 14.44 0.06
N GLU A 118 -1.11 13.71 -0.34
CA GLU A 118 -1.47 12.44 0.31
C GLU A 118 -0.43 11.33 0.05
N TRP A 119 0.15 11.29 -1.17
CA TRP A 119 1.28 10.39 -1.45
C TRP A 119 2.48 10.71 -0.56
N ILE A 120 2.87 11.98 -0.44
CA ILE A 120 3.95 12.44 0.46
C ILE A 120 3.63 11.97 1.88
N SER A 121 2.49 12.37 2.42
CA SER A 121 2.09 12.09 3.80
C SER A 121 2.11 10.61 4.13
N ASN A 122 1.62 9.75 3.23
CA ASN A 122 1.58 8.31 3.45
C ASN A 122 2.97 7.67 3.34
N ASN A 123 3.77 8.04 2.34
CA ASN A 123 5.09 7.44 2.17
C ASN A 123 6.04 7.86 3.31
N GLU A 124 5.94 9.09 3.80
CA GLU A 124 6.69 9.57 4.97
C GLU A 124 6.35 8.75 6.22
N ALA A 125 5.06 8.55 6.49
CA ALA A 125 4.60 7.72 7.61
C ALA A 125 5.10 6.27 7.50
N ILE A 126 5.07 5.68 6.29
CA ILE A 126 5.54 4.31 6.08
C ILE A 126 7.07 4.21 6.18
N LEU A 127 7.82 5.20 5.69
CA LEU A 127 9.28 5.24 5.84
C LEU A 127 9.68 5.29 7.33
N ASP A 128 8.96 6.08 8.12
CA ASP A 128 9.21 6.15 9.55
C ASP A 128 8.85 4.84 10.26
N PHE A 129 7.73 4.22 9.87
CA PHE A 129 7.35 2.90 10.35
C PHE A 129 8.38 1.82 9.96
N ALA A 130 8.80 1.77 8.69
CA ALA A 130 9.80 0.82 8.19
C ALA A 130 11.11 0.92 8.96
N ARG A 131 11.56 2.14 9.28
CA ARG A 131 12.74 2.36 10.13
C ARG A 131 12.56 1.79 11.54
N ARG A 132 11.37 1.89 12.13
CA ARG A 132 11.08 1.37 13.49
C ARG A 132 11.04 -0.15 13.52
N VAL A 133 10.39 -0.79 12.53
CA VAL A 133 10.21 -2.25 12.52
C VAL A 133 11.41 -3.02 11.96
N GLY A 134 12.33 -2.33 11.29
CA GLY A 134 13.59 -2.88 10.80
C GLY A 134 13.38 -4.01 9.80
N ASP A 135 14.04 -5.14 10.04
CA ASP A 135 14.08 -6.31 9.15
C ASP A 135 12.72 -6.97 8.91
N ARG A 136 11.66 -6.56 9.62
CA ARG A 136 10.28 -6.96 9.34
C ARG A 136 9.60 -6.15 8.24
N CYS A 137 10.27 -5.16 7.64
CA CYS A 137 9.73 -4.38 6.52
C CYS A 137 10.63 -4.40 5.29
N LEU A 138 10.19 -5.09 4.23
CA LEU A 138 10.81 -5.04 2.92
C LEU A 138 10.27 -3.85 2.12
N THR A 139 11.14 -2.98 1.67
CA THR A 139 10.82 -1.85 0.77
C THR A 139 11.16 -2.19 -0.68
N LEU A 140 10.23 -1.95 -1.60
CA LEU A 140 10.38 -2.23 -3.03
C LEU A 140 9.85 -1.10 -3.89
N ARG A 141 10.57 -0.79 -4.98
CA ARG A 141 10.05 0.10 -6.01
C ARG A 141 9.09 -0.68 -6.90
N TYR A 142 7.96 -0.05 -7.21
CA TYR A 142 7.01 -0.57 -8.18
C TYR A 142 7.68 -0.86 -9.52
N GLN A 143 8.58 0.01 -9.97
CA GLN A 143 9.30 -0.17 -11.23
C GLN A 143 10.09 -1.47 -11.27
N ASP A 144 10.73 -1.88 -10.16
CA ASP A 144 11.49 -3.13 -10.11
C ASP A 144 10.59 -4.36 -10.28
N LEU A 145 9.33 -4.30 -9.82
CA LEU A 145 8.31 -5.34 -10.02
C LEU A 145 7.85 -5.45 -11.47
N VAL A 146 7.99 -4.37 -12.25
CA VAL A 146 7.55 -4.30 -13.66
C VAL A 146 8.69 -4.63 -14.60
N GLU A 147 9.85 -4.01 -14.39
CA GLU A 147 11.02 -4.09 -15.25
C GLU A 147 11.84 -5.35 -14.97
N THR A 148 11.91 -5.80 -13.71
CA THR A 148 12.69 -6.98 -13.29
C THR A 148 11.90 -7.91 -12.36
N PRO A 149 10.74 -8.44 -12.79
CA PRO A 149 9.80 -9.15 -11.93
C PRO A 149 10.40 -10.37 -11.23
N ASP A 150 11.27 -11.15 -11.88
CA ASP A 150 11.92 -12.31 -11.24
C ASP A 150 12.89 -11.88 -10.13
N LYS A 151 13.61 -10.77 -10.29
CA LYS A 151 14.52 -10.24 -9.26
C LYS A 151 13.73 -9.76 -8.04
N ALA A 152 12.70 -8.94 -8.27
CA ALA A 152 11.85 -8.44 -7.20
C ALA A 152 11.09 -9.59 -6.51
N GLY A 153 10.63 -10.58 -7.28
CA GLY A 153 10.00 -11.79 -6.76
C GLY A 153 10.92 -12.60 -5.85
N ARG A 154 12.18 -12.83 -6.26
CA ARG A 154 13.18 -13.50 -5.41
C ARG A 154 13.44 -12.75 -4.10
N GLN A 155 13.49 -11.42 -4.14
CA GLN A 155 13.64 -10.61 -2.92
C GLN A 155 12.44 -10.80 -1.98
N ILE A 156 11.21 -10.76 -2.50
CA ILE A 156 9.99 -11.00 -1.71
C ILE A 156 9.99 -12.39 -1.10
N PHE A 157 10.24 -13.43 -1.90
CA PHE A 157 10.20 -14.81 -1.43
C PHE A 157 11.30 -15.07 -0.39
N SER A 158 12.52 -14.57 -0.61
CA SER A 158 13.59 -14.65 0.37
C SER A 158 13.22 -13.96 1.68
N PHE A 159 12.63 -12.76 1.62
CA PHE A 159 12.17 -12.02 2.80
C PHE A 159 11.08 -12.78 3.58
N LEU A 160 10.18 -13.46 2.87
CA LEU A 160 9.12 -14.27 3.49
C LEU A 160 9.60 -15.66 3.96
N GLY A 161 10.87 -16.01 3.74
CA GLY A 161 11.41 -17.34 4.02
C GLY A 161 10.82 -18.44 3.13
N GLU A 162 10.48 -18.11 1.88
CA GLU A 162 9.85 -19.00 0.91
C GLU A 162 10.78 -19.30 -0.28
N LYS A 163 10.65 -20.49 -0.87
CA LYS A 163 11.40 -20.85 -2.09
C LYS A 163 10.77 -20.15 -3.30
N TRP A 164 11.60 -19.43 -4.07
CA TRP A 164 11.19 -18.89 -5.37
C TRP A 164 10.76 -20.04 -6.32
N PRO A 165 9.59 -19.95 -6.99
CA PRO A 165 9.12 -21.01 -7.88
C PRO A 165 10.08 -21.27 -9.04
N ASP A 166 10.25 -22.54 -9.42
CA ASP A 166 11.13 -22.92 -10.54
C ASP A 166 10.62 -22.34 -11.88
N ALA A 167 9.29 -22.23 -12.04
CA ALA A 167 8.65 -21.56 -13.16
C ALA A 167 8.78 -20.02 -13.14
N GLY A 168 9.38 -19.43 -12.10
CA GLY A 168 9.56 -17.99 -11.97
C GLY A 168 8.25 -17.19 -12.00
N PHE A 169 8.32 -15.96 -12.49
CA PHE A 169 7.17 -15.07 -12.54
C PHE A 169 6.03 -15.59 -13.44
N SER A 170 6.34 -16.33 -14.51
CA SER A 170 5.31 -16.86 -15.41
C SER A 170 4.39 -17.86 -14.69
N GLY A 171 4.93 -18.69 -13.80
CA GLY A 171 4.14 -19.61 -12.98
C GLY A 171 3.22 -18.92 -11.96
N LEU A 172 3.42 -17.63 -11.66
CA LEU A 172 2.54 -16.84 -10.81
C LEU A 172 1.37 -16.20 -11.57
N ARG A 173 1.39 -16.22 -12.92
CA ARG A 173 0.34 -15.62 -13.76
C ARG A 173 -0.94 -16.45 -13.79
N ASP A 174 -0.86 -17.75 -13.51
CA ASP A 174 -2.00 -18.67 -13.46
C ASP A 174 -2.83 -18.51 -12.16
N PHE A 175 -3.01 -17.27 -11.70
CA PHE A 175 -3.80 -16.96 -10.51
C PHE A 175 -5.30 -17.09 -10.81
N ARG A 176 -5.97 -18.03 -10.13
CA ARG A 176 -7.44 -18.16 -10.16
C ARG A 176 -8.07 -17.04 -9.33
N TRP A 177 -8.44 -15.97 -10.02
CA TRP A 177 -9.10 -14.83 -9.41
C TRP A 177 -10.53 -15.14 -8.95
N LYS A 178 -10.93 -14.63 -7.79
CA LYS A 178 -12.29 -14.77 -7.24
C LYS A 178 -13.07 -13.46 -7.45
N GLY A 179 -14.13 -13.54 -8.25
CA GLY A 179 -15.18 -12.57 -8.66
C GLY A 179 -15.45 -11.29 -7.86
N TYR A 180 -15.14 -11.29 -6.57
CA TYR A 180 -15.59 -10.30 -5.60
C TYR A 180 -14.42 -9.58 -4.91
N MET A 181 -13.16 -9.85 -5.29
CA MET A 181 -11.98 -9.24 -4.69
C MET A 181 -11.10 -8.56 -5.74
N GLY A 182 -11.28 -7.28 -6.05
CA GLY A 182 -10.37 -6.57 -6.95
C GLY A 182 -10.83 -5.20 -7.40
N ASP A 183 -9.97 -4.54 -8.17
CA ASP A 183 -10.24 -3.23 -8.77
C ASP A 183 -10.65 -3.39 -10.25
N ASN A 184 -11.74 -2.73 -10.65
CA ASN A 184 -12.20 -2.62 -12.03
C ASN A 184 -11.10 -2.23 -13.05
N LYS A 185 -10.07 -1.50 -12.63
CA LYS A 185 -8.92 -1.12 -13.48
C LYS A 185 -7.97 -2.30 -13.76
N ILE A 186 -7.88 -3.28 -12.85
CA ILE A 186 -7.15 -4.53 -13.10
C ILE A 186 -7.96 -5.39 -14.09
N PHE A 187 -9.29 -5.43 -13.96
CA PHE A 187 -10.16 -6.14 -14.91
C PHE A 187 -10.10 -5.55 -16.33
N SER A 188 -10.04 -4.23 -16.45
CA SER A 188 -10.03 -3.56 -17.76
C SER A 188 -8.66 -3.58 -18.45
N ARG A 189 -7.57 -3.78 -17.72
CA ARG A 189 -6.20 -3.80 -18.27
C ARG A 189 -5.66 -5.21 -18.50
N GLY A 190 -6.30 -6.24 -17.91
CA GLY A 190 -5.75 -7.59 -17.88
C GLY A 190 -4.43 -7.66 -17.13
N SER A 191 -3.83 -8.86 -17.10
CA SER A 191 -2.44 -9.08 -16.65
C SER A 191 -1.41 -8.70 -17.72
N ASP A 192 -1.77 -7.75 -18.60
CA ASP A 192 -0.95 -7.28 -19.71
C ASP A 192 0.26 -6.47 -19.17
N PRO A 193 1.50 -6.96 -19.33
CA PRO A 193 2.69 -6.29 -18.83
C PRO A 193 2.98 -4.95 -19.55
N GLU A 194 2.52 -4.75 -20.79
CA GLU A 194 2.76 -3.50 -21.53
C GLU A 194 1.98 -2.32 -20.94
N ALA A 195 0.75 -2.57 -20.47
CA ALA A 195 -0.09 -1.57 -19.80
C ALA A 195 0.45 -1.13 -18.42
N VAL A 196 1.37 -1.90 -17.84
CA VAL A 196 1.94 -1.72 -16.50
C VAL A 196 3.26 -0.92 -16.56
N GLY A 197 4.02 -1.04 -17.66
CA GLY A 197 5.30 -0.35 -17.91
C GLY A 197 5.22 0.92 -18.76
N ALA A 198 4.03 1.47 -19.02
CA ALA A 198 3.88 2.65 -19.88
C ALA A 198 4.75 3.85 -19.41
N PRO A 199 5.36 4.61 -20.34
CA PRO A 199 6.21 5.74 -20.01
C PRO A 199 5.52 6.74 -19.08
N SER A 200 6.27 7.26 -18.10
CA SER A 200 5.80 8.29 -17.18
C SER A 200 5.33 9.55 -17.92
N GLU A 201 4.01 9.69 -18.10
CA GLU A 201 3.38 10.83 -18.79
C GLU A 201 3.70 12.17 -18.14
N TRP A 202 3.97 12.18 -16.83
CA TRP A 202 4.30 13.39 -16.08
C TRP A 202 5.56 14.10 -16.60
N LYS A 203 6.47 13.38 -17.27
CA LYS A 203 7.68 13.98 -17.86
C LYS A 203 7.37 15.01 -18.96
N ARG A 204 6.15 15.01 -19.51
CA ARG A 204 5.68 15.95 -20.54
C ARG A 204 4.94 17.17 -19.96
N TRP A 205 4.85 17.29 -18.64
CA TRP A 205 4.15 18.42 -18.02
C TRP A 205 4.92 19.73 -18.19
N PRO A 206 4.22 20.89 -18.19
CA PRO A 206 4.87 22.20 -18.27
C PRO A 206 5.91 22.40 -17.16
N ALA A 207 7.03 23.05 -17.47
CA ALA A 207 8.15 23.26 -16.54
C ALA A 207 7.71 23.92 -15.21
N GLY A 208 6.80 24.89 -15.25
CA GLY A 208 6.26 25.53 -14.04
C GLY A 208 5.48 24.57 -13.13
N VAL A 209 4.78 23.59 -13.71
CA VAL A 209 4.08 22.54 -12.97
C VAL A 209 5.08 21.58 -12.33
N LEU A 210 6.07 21.12 -13.12
CA LEU A 210 7.16 20.26 -12.62
C LEU A 210 7.94 20.94 -11.48
N HIS A 211 8.24 22.23 -11.62
CA HIS A 211 8.88 23.04 -10.59
C HIS A 211 8.04 23.07 -9.30
N SER A 212 6.77 23.45 -9.42
CA SER A 212 5.87 23.60 -8.26
C SER A 212 5.68 22.29 -7.50
N LEU A 213 5.37 21.20 -8.22
CA LEU A 213 5.16 19.88 -7.63
C LEU A 213 6.47 19.26 -7.13
N GLY A 214 7.58 19.50 -7.83
CA GLY A 214 8.91 19.04 -7.45
C GLY A 214 9.33 19.61 -6.09
N ARG A 215 9.11 20.91 -5.85
CA ARG A 215 9.39 21.53 -4.54
C ARG A 215 8.66 20.86 -3.38
N ARG A 216 7.48 20.26 -3.62
CA ARG A 216 6.72 19.54 -2.60
C ARG A 216 7.26 18.14 -2.37
N ALA A 217 7.46 17.38 -3.46
CA ALA A 217 7.70 15.94 -3.38
C ALA A 217 9.16 15.51 -3.39
N ASN A 218 10.10 16.37 -3.82
CA ASN A 218 11.50 15.98 -4.02
C ASN A 218 12.16 15.42 -2.76
N GLY A 219 11.80 15.93 -1.57
CA GLY A 219 12.29 15.38 -0.29
C GLY A 219 11.92 13.91 -0.11
N THR A 220 10.65 13.56 -0.29
CA THR A 220 10.15 12.19 -0.18
C THR A 220 10.64 11.31 -1.33
N LEU A 221 10.75 11.85 -2.56
CA LEU A 221 11.30 11.14 -3.72
C LEU A 221 12.74 10.68 -3.45
N MET A 222 13.60 11.57 -2.95
CA MET A 222 14.98 11.21 -2.60
C MET A 222 15.05 10.14 -1.52
N ARG A 223 14.23 10.25 -0.46
CA ARG A 223 14.18 9.25 0.62
C ARG A 223 13.73 7.86 0.11
N LEU A 224 12.96 7.83 -0.96
CA LEU A 224 12.52 6.61 -1.64
C LEU A 224 13.46 6.18 -2.79
N GLY A 225 14.62 6.83 -2.96
CA GLY A 225 15.59 6.47 -3.99
C GLY A 225 15.17 6.82 -5.42
N TYR A 226 14.30 7.82 -5.59
CA TYR A 226 14.00 8.41 -6.90
C TYR A 226 14.81 9.68 -7.12
N ASP A 227 15.12 9.96 -8.39
CA ASP A 227 15.71 11.25 -8.77
C ASP A 227 14.76 12.40 -8.46
N VAL A 228 15.34 13.54 -8.08
CA VAL A 228 14.59 14.78 -7.93
C VAL A 228 14.09 15.27 -9.28
N VAL A 229 12.86 15.78 -9.30
CA VAL A 229 12.31 16.46 -10.46
C VAL A 229 12.90 17.87 -10.49
N LYS A 230 13.85 18.09 -11.42
CA LYS A 230 14.44 19.40 -11.68
C LYS A 230 13.56 20.16 -12.66
N SER A 231 13.33 21.44 -12.38
CA SER A 231 12.85 22.37 -13.40
C SER A 231 14.02 22.71 -14.32
N VAL A 232 13.83 22.55 -15.63
CA VAL A 232 14.61 23.33 -16.60
C VAL A 232 14.08 24.76 -16.56
#